data_AF-A0AAW7AFZ1-F1
#
_entry.id   AF-A0AAW7AFZ1-F1
#
_cell.length_a   1.000
_cell.length_b   1.000
_cell.length_c   1.000
_cell.angle_alpha   90.00
_cell.angle_beta   90.00
_cell.angle_gamma   90.00
#
_symmetry.space_group_name_H-M   'P 1'
#
loop_
_entity.id
_entity.type
_entity.pdbx_description
1 polymer ?
#
loop_
_entity_poly.entity_id
_entity_poly.type
_entity_poly.pdbx_seq_one_letter_code
_entity_poly.pdbx_strand_id
1 'polypeptide(L)'
;MVENIDENRLAYQANPHGDLPHIITQPFIDNFVFMGGGGSTIGLVIVIAILAFKKRSSKITKTMAPLTLMPGIFNINEPTLFGLPVVLNVRLIIPFVLAPMINATITYFAMSSGLVHLTNGTAMPWTIPPIISGFLATGHYSGSLVQIVCIIIDILLYYPFYRAMEKYNLYLEDKEANGIKETEESK
;
A
#
# COMPACT_ATOMS: atom_id res chain seq x y z
N MET A 1 -19.56 11.63 3.49
CA MET A 1 -18.86 10.32 3.48
C MET A 1 -19.36 9.40 4.58
N VAL A 2 -19.45 9.86 5.83
CA VAL A 2 -20.12 9.08 6.89
C VAL A 2 -21.63 8.92 6.61
N GLU A 3 -22.29 9.95 6.09
CA GLU A 3 -23.68 9.85 5.64
C GLU A 3 -23.85 8.81 4.51
N ASN A 4 -22.99 8.86 3.49
CA ASN A 4 -22.96 7.89 2.38
C ASN A 4 -22.79 6.43 2.85
N ILE A 5 -22.02 6.18 3.92
CA ILE A 5 -21.88 4.81 4.46
C ILE A 5 -23.22 4.31 5.01
N ASP A 6 -23.98 5.20 5.66
CA ASP A 6 -25.21 4.84 6.33
C ASP A 6 -26.33 4.60 5.32
N GLU A 7 -26.40 5.43 4.27
CA GLU A 7 -27.32 5.22 3.15
C GLU A 7 -27.06 3.90 2.43
N ASN A 8 -25.79 3.56 2.14
CA ASN A 8 -25.44 2.26 1.57
C ASN A 8 -25.77 1.10 2.51
N ARG A 9 -25.52 1.27 3.82
CA ARG A 9 -25.82 0.25 4.84
C ARG A 9 -27.32 -0.02 4.91
N LEU A 10 -28.15 1.02 4.92
CA LEU A 10 -29.61 0.90 4.95
C LEU A 10 -30.13 0.25 3.66
N ALA A 11 -29.62 0.65 2.50
CA ALA A 11 -29.96 0.04 1.22
C ALA A 11 -29.60 -1.45 1.18
N TYR A 12 -28.40 -1.81 1.63
CA TYR A 12 -27.93 -3.19 1.69
C TYR A 12 -28.74 -4.06 2.67
N GLN A 13 -29.16 -3.50 3.81
CA GLN A 13 -30.02 -4.20 4.77
C GLN A 13 -31.44 -4.43 4.24
N ALA A 14 -31.97 -3.48 3.47
CA ALA A 14 -33.29 -3.60 2.87
C ALA A 14 -33.32 -4.61 1.71
N ASN A 15 -32.28 -4.61 0.87
CA ASN A 15 -32.11 -5.58 -0.19
C ASN A 15 -30.60 -5.83 -0.44
N PRO A 16 -30.04 -6.95 0.03
CA PRO A 16 -28.63 -7.28 -0.18
C PRO A 16 -28.21 -7.45 -1.66
N HIS A 17 -29.18 -7.64 -2.55
CA HIS A 17 -28.99 -7.76 -4.00
C HIS A 17 -29.46 -6.52 -4.77
N GLY A 18 -29.84 -5.45 -4.06
CA GLY A 18 -30.25 -4.18 -4.65
C GLY A 18 -29.05 -3.28 -4.98
N ASP A 19 -29.30 -2.27 -5.81
CA ASP A 19 -28.29 -1.27 -6.14
C ASP A 19 -27.98 -0.38 -4.93
N LEU A 20 -26.70 -0.16 -4.67
CA LEU A 20 -26.25 0.75 -3.61
C LEU A 20 -26.10 2.18 -4.15
N PRO A 21 -26.52 3.21 -3.39
CA PRO A 21 -26.62 4.57 -3.92
C PRO A 21 -25.26 5.27 -4.13
N HIS A 22 -24.23 4.94 -3.33
CA HIS A 22 -22.96 5.68 -3.34
C HIS A 22 -21.73 4.80 -3.60
N ILE A 23 -20.88 5.24 -4.53
CA ILE A 23 -19.54 4.66 -4.75
C ILE A 23 -18.57 5.11 -3.67
N ILE A 24 -18.50 6.43 -3.44
CA ILE A 24 -17.52 7.03 -2.53
C ILE A 24 -18.08 6.99 -1.10
N THR A 25 -17.56 6.06 -0.32
CA THR A 25 -17.85 5.85 1.10
C THR A 25 -16.56 5.83 1.91
N GLN A 26 -16.67 5.76 3.24
CA GLN A 26 -15.47 5.64 4.08
C GLN A 26 -14.69 4.34 3.78
N PRO A 27 -15.33 3.16 3.64
CA PRO A 27 -14.65 1.94 3.21
C PRO A 27 -14.01 2.02 1.82
N PHE A 28 -14.56 2.81 0.88
CA PHE A 28 -13.93 3.04 -0.42
C PHE A 28 -12.54 3.66 -0.24
N ILE A 29 -12.43 4.69 0.58
CA ILE A 29 -11.15 5.37 0.85
C ILE A 29 -10.20 4.47 1.64
N ASP A 30 -10.66 3.92 2.77
CA ASP A 30 -9.78 3.22 3.70
C ASP A 30 -9.31 1.87 3.14
N ASN A 31 -10.18 1.12 2.47
CA ASN A 31 -9.86 -0.23 2.02
C ASN A 31 -9.36 -0.31 0.57
N PHE A 32 -9.69 0.65 -0.29
CA PHE A 32 -9.29 0.59 -1.71
C PHE A 32 -8.28 1.66 -2.10
N VAL A 33 -8.33 2.85 -1.50
CA VAL A 33 -7.42 3.96 -1.86
C VAL A 33 -6.12 3.90 -1.04
N PHE A 34 -6.24 3.77 0.28
CA PHE A 34 -5.10 3.83 1.21
C PHE A 34 -4.69 2.46 1.76
N MET A 35 -4.48 1.49 0.86
CA MET A 35 -4.04 0.15 1.26
C MET A 35 -2.61 0.16 1.81
N GLY A 36 -2.42 -0.44 2.97
CA GLY A 36 -1.16 -0.37 3.71
C GLY A 36 -0.95 0.97 4.41
N GLY A 37 -1.95 1.86 4.44
CA GLY A 37 -1.93 3.18 5.06
C GLY A 37 -1.87 4.33 4.04
N GLY A 38 -1.60 5.54 4.55
CA GLY A 38 -1.37 6.74 3.73
C GLY A 38 -0.34 6.49 2.63
N GLY A 39 -0.68 6.93 1.41
CA GLY A 39 0.13 6.76 0.20
C GLY A 39 0.08 5.36 -0.42
N SER A 40 -0.86 4.51 -0.01
CA SER A 40 -0.96 3.11 -0.43
C SER A 40 0.36 2.35 -0.26
N THR A 41 0.95 2.45 0.94
CA THR A 41 2.29 1.91 1.23
C THR A 41 2.38 0.39 1.18
N ILE A 42 1.28 -0.33 0.98
CA ILE A 42 1.30 -1.79 0.80
C ILE A 42 2.24 -2.20 -0.34
N GLY A 43 2.24 -1.47 -1.45
CA GLY A 43 3.14 -1.73 -2.57
C GLY A 43 4.60 -1.52 -2.19
N LEU A 44 4.88 -0.45 -1.43
CA LEU A 44 6.22 -0.14 -0.93
C LEU A 44 6.75 -1.23 0.01
N VAL A 45 5.97 -1.65 1.01
CA VAL A 45 6.42 -2.67 1.99
C VAL A 45 6.65 -4.02 1.33
N ILE A 46 5.83 -4.40 0.34
CA ILE A 46 6.05 -5.61 -0.45
C ILE A 46 7.33 -5.48 -1.29
N VAL A 47 7.59 -4.33 -1.91
CA VAL A 47 8.83 -4.07 -2.64
C VAL A 47 10.06 -4.17 -1.74
N ILE A 48 10.02 -3.59 -0.53
CA ILE A 48 11.10 -3.69 0.46
C ILE A 48 11.36 -5.16 0.79
N ALA A 49 10.30 -5.93 1.08
CA ALA A 49 10.41 -7.35 1.37
C ALA A 49 11.04 -8.12 0.21
N ILE A 50 10.56 -7.93 -1.02
CA ILE A 50 11.10 -8.56 -2.23
C ILE A 50 12.59 -8.25 -2.40
N LEU A 51 13.01 -7.00 -2.20
CA LEU A 51 14.42 -6.63 -2.33
C LEU A 51 15.27 -7.16 -1.19
N ALA A 52 14.76 -7.22 0.04
CA ALA A 52 15.48 -7.76 1.19
C ALA A 52 15.86 -9.23 1.03
N PHE A 53 15.02 -10.03 0.35
CA PHE A 53 15.32 -11.44 0.03
C PHE A 53 16.34 -11.63 -1.09
N LYS A 54 16.77 -10.57 -1.79
CA LYS A 54 17.81 -10.69 -2.82
C LYS A 54 19.18 -10.94 -2.20
N LYS A 55 20.01 -11.72 -2.91
CA LYS A 55 21.41 -12.02 -2.52
C LYS A 55 22.21 -10.76 -2.18
N ARG A 56 22.12 -9.73 -3.03
CA ARG A 56 22.72 -8.41 -2.81
C ARG A 56 21.62 -7.43 -2.43
N SER A 57 21.49 -7.19 -1.13
CA SER A 57 20.61 -6.18 -0.56
C SER A 57 21.30 -5.48 0.61
N SER A 58 21.05 -4.17 0.73
CA SER A 58 21.63 -3.30 1.75
C SER A 58 21.22 -3.74 3.15
N LYS A 59 22.04 -3.41 4.15
CA LYS A 59 21.72 -3.68 5.55
C LYS A 59 20.42 -2.98 5.95
N ILE A 60 20.24 -1.73 5.50
CA ILE A 60 19.03 -0.95 5.82
C ILE A 60 17.76 -1.60 5.25
N THR A 61 17.76 -2.10 4.00
CA THR A 61 16.60 -2.77 3.41
C THR A 61 16.26 -4.07 4.14
N LYS A 62 17.26 -4.86 4.51
CA LYS A 62 17.07 -6.09 5.30
C LYS A 62 16.49 -5.82 6.68
N THR A 63 16.94 -4.77 7.35
CA THR A 63 16.41 -4.36 8.65
C THR A 63 15.00 -3.81 8.53
N MET A 64 14.71 -3.03 7.49
CA MET A 64 13.40 -2.41 7.31
C MET A 64 12.31 -3.41 6.93
N ALA A 65 12.62 -4.45 6.15
CA ALA A 65 11.63 -5.40 5.67
C ALA A 65 10.68 -5.96 6.77
N PRO A 66 11.16 -6.58 7.86
CA PRO A 66 10.26 -7.06 8.91
C PRO A 66 9.59 -5.92 9.70
N LEU A 67 10.28 -4.79 9.88
CA LEU A 67 9.78 -3.63 10.64
C LEU A 67 8.63 -2.93 9.92
N THR A 68 8.60 -2.94 8.59
CA THR A 68 7.55 -2.29 7.80
C THR A 68 6.50 -3.27 7.30
N LEU A 69 6.87 -4.51 6.95
CA LEU A 69 5.95 -5.47 6.35
C LEU A 69 4.88 -5.93 7.34
N MET A 70 5.28 -6.34 8.54
CA MET A 70 4.35 -6.84 9.55
C MET A 70 3.26 -5.82 9.91
N PRO A 71 3.58 -4.57 10.30
CA PRO A 71 2.56 -3.55 10.54
C PRO A 71 1.84 -3.13 9.25
N GLY A 72 2.55 -3.05 8.12
CA GLY A 72 1.99 -2.62 6.84
C GLY A 72 0.89 -3.54 6.29
N ILE A 73 0.96 -4.85 6.54
CA ILE A 73 -0.11 -5.81 6.19
C ILE A 73 -1.42 -5.46 6.92
N PHE A 74 -1.35 -4.86 8.10
CA PHE A 74 -2.51 -4.39 8.88
C PHE A 74 -2.75 -2.89 8.70
N ASN A 75 -2.31 -2.32 7.58
CA ASN A 75 -2.45 -0.90 7.22
C ASN A 75 -1.74 0.09 8.15
N ILE A 76 -0.88 -0.37 9.06
CA ILE A 76 -0.10 0.48 9.97
C ILE A 76 1.19 0.91 9.26
N ASN A 77 1.35 2.21 9.01
CA ASN A 77 2.37 2.72 8.09
C ASN A 77 3.41 3.66 8.73
N GLU A 78 3.27 4.00 10.01
CA GLU A 78 4.21 4.82 10.76
C GLU A 78 5.64 4.24 10.72
N PRO A 79 5.86 2.93 10.88
CA PRO A 79 7.19 2.34 10.74
C PRO A 79 7.77 2.54 9.34
N THR A 80 6.93 2.61 8.30
CA THR A 80 7.36 2.86 6.92
C THR A 80 7.69 4.33 6.70
N LEU A 81 6.83 5.24 7.17
CA LEU A 81 6.96 6.69 7.01
C LEU A 81 8.13 7.30 7.79
N PHE A 82 8.42 6.75 8.97
CA PHE A 82 9.49 7.22 9.84
C PHE A 82 10.76 6.36 9.72
N GLY A 83 10.62 5.05 9.50
CA GLY A 83 11.76 4.14 9.36
C GLY A 83 12.48 4.29 8.03
N LEU A 84 11.74 4.58 6.94
CA LEU A 84 12.31 5.16 5.74
C LEU A 84 11.99 6.65 5.76
N PRO A 85 12.91 7.55 5.36
CA PRO A 85 12.62 8.97 5.29
C PRO A 85 11.72 9.26 4.06
N VAL A 86 10.57 8.61 3.92
CA VAL A 86 9.65 8.71 2.78
C VAL A 86 9.22 10.17 2.58
N VAL A 87 8.88 10.83 3.68
CA VAL A 87 8.45 12.25 3.68
C VAL A 87 9.58 13.18 3.26
N LEU A 88 10.84 12.85 3.57
CA LEU A 88 12.00 13.67 3.24
C LEU A 88 12.66 13.28 1.90
N ASN A 89 12.32 12.12 1.35
CA ASN A 89 12.89 11.60 0.13
C ASN A 89 11.97 11.93 -1.06
N VAL A 90 12.33 12.99 -1.78
CA VAL A 90 11.62 13.46 -2.99
C VAL A 90 11.43 12.36 -4.04
N ARG A 91 12.24 11.29 -4.04
CA ARG A 91 12.01 10.16 -4.95
C ARG A 91 10.82 9.30 -4.56
N LEU A 92 10.54 9.15 -3.26
CA LEU A 92 9.43 8.33 -2.77
C LEU A 92 8.13 9.12 -2.61
N ILE A 93 8.19 10.45 -2.52
CA ILE A 93 6.97 11.27 -2.46
C ILE A 93 6.12 11.16 -3.74
N ILE A 94 6.78 10.96 -4.89
CA ILE A 94 6.11 10.80 -6.19
C ILE A 94 5.18 9.57 -6.19
N PRO A 95 5.67 8.33 -5.97
CA PRO A 95 4.80 7.17 -5.90
C PRO A 95 3.84 7.24 -4.70
N PHE A 96 4.23 7.90 -3.59
CA PHE A 96 3.35 8.09 -2.42
C PHE A 96 2.08 8.90 -2.73
N VAL A 97 2.17 9.90 -3.60
CA VAL A 97 0.99 10.67 -4.02
C VAL A 97 0.25 9.97 -5.16
N LEU A 98 0.98 9.37 -6.11
CA LEU A 98 0.38 8.77 -7.29
C LEU A 98 -0.36 7.46 -7.00
N ALA A 99 0.15 6.61 -6.10
CA ALA A 99 -0.47 5.32 -5.77
C ALA A 99 -1.95 5.45 -5.35
N PRO A 100 -2.31 6.26 -4.32
CA PRO A 100 -3.70 6.41 -3.94
C PRO A 100 -4.55 7.06 -5.04
N MET A 101 -4.00 7.99 -5.84
CA MET A 101 -4.74 8.58 -6.97
C MET A 101 -5.09 7.53 -8.03
N ILE A 102 -4.15 6.65 -8.36
CA ILE A 102 -4.35 5.55 -9.30
C ILE A 102 -5.39 4.57 -8.74
N ASN A 103 -5.25 4.18 -7.47
CA ASN A 103 -6.18 3.26 -6.82
C ASN A 103 -7.61 3.81 -6.74
N ALA A 104 -7.76 5.10 -6.41
CA ALA A 104 -9.04 5.78 -6.43
C ALA A 104 -9.67 5.77 -7.82
N THR A 105 -8.87 6.08 -8.86
CA THR A 105 -9.32 6.10 -10.25
C THR A 105 -9.79 4.71 -10.71
N ILE A 106 -8.95 3.69 -10.51
CA ILE A 106 -9.26 2.31 -10.91
C ILE A 106 -10.50 1.81 -10.18
N THR A 107 -10.56 1.99 -8.86
CA THR A 107 -11.67 1.47 -8.06
C THR A 107 -12.97 2.20 -8.39
N TYR A 108 -12.93 3.52 -8.58
CA TYR A 108 -14.11 4.30 -8.94
C TYR A 108 -14.70 3.83 -10.27
N PHE A 109 -13.88 3.70 -11.32
CA PHE A 109 -14.38 3.24 -12.63
C PHE A 109 -14.79 1.76 -12.63
N ALA A 110 -14.10 0.92 -11.85
CA ALA A 110 -14.48 -0.49 -11.70
C ALA A 110 -15.85 -0.64 -11.01
N MET A 111 -16.14 0.18 -9.99
CA MET A 111 -17.44 0.20 -9.33
C MET A 111 -18.51 0.87 -10.19
N SER A 112 -18.19 2.01 -10.83
CA SER A 112 -19.13 2.75 -11.69
C SER A 112 -19.56 1.97 -12.93
N SER A 113 -18.73 1.06 -13.44
CA SER A 113 -19.06 0.20 -14.58
C SER A 113 -19.81 -1.08 -14.18
N GLY A 114 -20.01 -1.33 -12.89
CA GLY A 114 -20.62 -2.55 -12.37
C GLY A 114 -19.71 -3.78 -12.38
N LEU A 115 -18.44 -3.64 -12.76
CA LEU A 115 -17.45 -4.73 -12.71
C LEU A 115 -17.16 -5.17 -11.26
N VAL A 116 -17.22 -4.21 -10.33
CA VAL A 116 -17.00 -4.41 -8.90
C VAL A 116 -18.22 -3.94 -8.12
N HIS A 117 -18.66 -4.77 -7.17
CA HIS A 117 -19.74 -4.40 -6.26
C HIS A 117 -19.35 -3.18 -5.42
N LEU A 118 -20.33 -2.32 -5.18
CA LEU A 118 -20.22 -1.16 -4.32
C LEU A 118 -20.00 -1.57 -2.86
N THR A 119 -19.51 -0.64 -2.04
CA THR A 119 -19.30 -0.92 -0.62
C THR A 119 -20.63 -1.03 0.12
N ASN A 120 -20.85 -2.13 0.83
CA ASN A 120 -22.10 -2.49 1.51
C ASN A 120 -22.42 -1.70 2.80
N GLY A 121 -21.56 -0.74 3.17
CA GLY A 121 -21.74 0.07 4.37
C GLY A 121 -21.37 -0.62 5.69
N THR A 122 -20.71 -1.78 5.65
CA THR A 122 -20.19 -2.42 6.85
C THR A 122 -19.08 -1.59 7.48
N ALA A 123 -19.27 -1.22 8.75
CA ALA A 123 -18.22 -0.61 9.55
C ALA A 123 -17.23 -1.69 9.95
N MET A 124 -16.00 -1.60 9.43
CA MET A 124 -14.93 -2.54 9.75
C MET A 124 -13.70 -1.78 10.26
N PRO A 125 -12.89 -2.40 11.14
CA PRO A 125 -11.60 -1.84 11.48
C PRO A 125 -10.75 -1.63 10.22
N TRP A 126 -10.13 -0.46 10.09
CA TRP A 126 -9.22 -0.13 8.99
C TRP A 126 -7.95 -1.00 9.00
N THR A 127 -7.70 -1.75 10.08
CA THR A 127 -6.55 -2.66 10.22
C THR A 127 -6.77 -4.04 9.59
N ILE A 128 -7.95 -4.31 9.01
CA ILE A 128 -8.17 -5.58 8.30
C ILE A 128 -7.22 -5.64 7.09
N PRO A 129 -6.45 -6.73 6.92
CA PRO A 129 -5.53 -6.86 5.81
C PRO A 129 -6.21 -6.67 4.45
N PRO A 130 -5.52 -6.00 3.49
CA PRO A 130 -5.96 -5.94 2.10
C PRO A 130 -6.26 -7.35 1.55
N ILE A 131 -7.09 -7.43 0.51
CA ILE A 131 -7.74 -8.64 -0.03
C ILE A 131 -8.90 -9.12 0.83
N ILE A 132 -8.71 -9.31 2.14
CA ILE A 132 -9.79 -9.70 3.06
C ILE A 132 -10.78 -8.55 3.22
N SER A 133 -10.26 -7.33 3.43
CA SER A 133 -11.09 -6.14 3.59
C SER A 133 -11.96 -5.87 2.36
N GLY A 134 -11.48 -6.12 1.14
CA GLY A 134 -12.26 -5.90 -0.09
C GLY A 134 -13.46 -6.83 -0.22
N PHE A 135 -13.31 -8.11 0.17
CA PHE A 135 -14.42 -9.06 0.23
C PHE A 135 -15.48 -8.59 1.22
N LEU A 136 -15.05 -8.26 2.44
CA LEU A 136 -15.95 -7.83 3.50
C LEU A 136 -16.65 -6.51 3.16
N ALA A 137 -15.92 -5.57 2.54
CA ALA A 137 -16.41 -4.22 2.30
C ALA A 137 -17.47 -4.18 1.21
N THR A 138 -17.44 -5.14 0.28
CA THR A 138 -18.40 -5.24 -0.83
C THR A 138 -19.38 -6.40 -0.65
N GLY A 139 -19.11 -7.33 0.27
CA GLY A 139 -19.86 -8.59 0.40
C GLY A 139 -19.64 -9.55 -0.77
N HIS A 140 -18.70 -9.26 -1.68
CA HIS A 140 -18.51 -9.98 -2.93
C HIS A 140 -17.01 -10.10 -3.28
N TYR A 141 -16.61 -11.21 -3.93
CA TYR A 141 -15.20 -11.47 -4.26
C TYR A 141 -14.59 -10.44 -5.24
N SER A 142 -15.43 -9.71 -5.98
CA SER A 142 -14.98 -8.64 -6.88
C SER A 142 -14.20 -7.55 -6.14
N GLY A 143 -14.53 -7.28 -4.87
CA GLY A 143 -13.80 -6.31 -4.06
C GLY A 143 -12.35 -6.76 -3.78
N SER A 144 -12.15 -8.04 -3.46
CA SER A 144 -10.80 -8.60 -3.30
C SER A 144 -10.02 -8.59 -4.61
N LEU A 145 -10.69 -8.86 -5.74
CA LEU A 145 -10.03 -8.89 -7.05
C LEU A 145 -9.49 -7.51 -7.44
N VAL A 146 -10.26 -6.44 -7.25
CA VAL A 146 -9.77 -5.08 -7.55
C VAL A 146 -8.64 -4.67 -6.60
N GLN A 147 -8.68 -5.07 -5.32
CA GLN A 147 -7.57 -4.83 -4.40
C GLN A 147 -6.28 -5.53 -4.86
N ILE A 148 -6.37 -6.78 -5.34
CA ILE A 148 -5.21 -7.49 -5.90
C ILE A 148 -4.63 -6.72 -7.09
N VAL A 149 -5.48 -6.22 -8.00
CA VAL A 149 -5.05 -5.41 -9.14
C VAL A 149 -4.35 -4.13 -8.69
N CYS A 150 -4.95 -3.39 -7.76
CA CYS A 150 -4.37 -2.17 -7.20
C CYS A 150 -3.04 -2.44 -6.48
N ILE A 151 -2.93 -3.50 -5.68
CA ILE A 151 -1.68 -3.91 -5.01
C ILE A 151 -0.58 -4.21 -6.04
N ILE A 152 -0.90 -4.93 -7.13
CA ILE A 152 0.06 -5.20 -8.20
C ILE A 152 0.55 -3.89 -8.82
N ILE A 153 -0.36 -2.95 -9.08
CA ILE A 153 -0.02 -1.64 -9.65
C ILE A 153 0.84 -0.83 -8.68
N ASP A 154 0.52 -0.82 -7.39
CA ASP A 154 1.32 -0.15 -6.36
C ASP A 154 2.73 -0.75 -6.29
N ILE A 155 2.86 -2.07 -6.34
CA ILE A 155 4.18 -2.74 -6.40
C ILE A 155 4.95 -2.27 -7.63
N LEU A 156 4.33 -2.29 -8.82
CA LEU A 156 4.98 -1.87 -10.07
C LEU A 156 5.37 -0.39 -10.03
N LEU A 157 4.55 0.46 -9.42
CA LEU A 157 4.80 1.89 -9.26
C LEU A 157 5.96 2.14 -8.30
N TYR A 158 5.98 1.52 -7.11
CA TYR A 158 7.01 1.73 -6.09
C TYR A 158 8.35 1.08 -6.44
N TYR A 159 8.33 -0.04 -7.17
CA TYR A 159 9.52 -0.82 -7.49
C TYR A 159 10.69 -0.01 -8.08
N PRO A 160 10.52 0.78 -9.17
CA PRO A 160 11.64 1.53 -9.75
C PRO A 160 12.23 2.55 -8.78
N PHE A 161 11.40 3.25 -8.00
CA PHE A 161 11.86 4.27 -7.05
C PHE A 161 12.64 3.66 -5.89
N TYR A 162 12.10 2.62 -5.26
CA TYR A 162 12.79 1.97 -4.15
C TYR A 162 14.03 1.21 -4.63
N ARG A 163 14.01 0.61 -5.82
CA ARG A 163 15.21 0.00 -6.42
C ARG A 163 16.33 1.02 -6.64
N ALA A 164 16.01 2.25 -7.05
CA ALA A 164 17.01 3.30 -7.19
C ALA A 164 17.63 3.71 -5.84
N MET A 165 16.79 3.80 -4.79
CA MET A 165 17.26 4.03 -3.42
C MET A 165 18.14 2.88 -2.92
N GLU A 166 17.75 1.63 -3.17
CA GLU A 166 18.52 0.45 -2.75
C GLU A 166 19.90 0.40 -3.41
N LYS A 167 19.99 0.73 -4.70
CA LYS A 167 21.29 0.86 -5.38
C LYS A 167 22.18 1.93 -4.74
N TYR A 168 21.59 3.05 -4.31
CA TYR A 168 22.33 4.13 -3.66
C TYR A 168 22.82 3.70 -2.27
N ASN A 169 22.00 2.99 -1.49
CA ASN A 169 22.39 2.48 -0.17
C ASN A 169 23.56 1.47 -0.30
N LEU A 170 23.48 0.54 -1.25
CA LEU A 170 24.58 -0.40 -1.54
C LEU A 170 25.87 0.33 -1.93
N TYR A 171 25.79 1.39 -2.73
CA TYR A 171 26.96 2.20 -3.09
C TYR A 171 27.62 2.86 -1.88
N LEU A 172 26.83 3.37 -0.93
CA LEU A 172 27.35 3.96 0.30
C LEU A 172 28.02 2.89 1.18
N GLU A 173 27.40 1.73 1.35
CA GLU A 173 27.98 0.61 2.10
C GLU A 173 29.30 0.12 1.50
N ASP A 174 29.36 0.00 0.16
CA ASP A 174 30.59 -0.40 -0.55
C ASP A 174 31.71 0.65 -0.37
N LYS A 175 31.36 1.95 -0.41
CA LYS A 175 32.31 3.05 -0.20
C LYS A 175 32.87 3.07 1.23
N GLU A 176 32.01 2.87 2.23
CA GLU A 176 32.41 2.78 3.64
C GLU A 176 33.33 1.59 3.88
N ALA A 177 33.00 0.42 3.32
CA ALA A 177 33.82 -0.79 3.46
C ALA A 177 35.22 -0.63 2.83
N ASN A 178 35.34 0.06 1.70
CA ASN A 178 36.62 0.28 1.04
C ASN A 178 37.48 1.34 1.76
N GLY A 179 36.88 2.43 2.26
CA GLY A 179 37.62 3.44 3.04
C GLY A 179 38.19 2.91 4.37
N ILE A 180 37.51 1.96 5.00
CA ILE A 180 38.02 1.27 6.21
C ILE A 180 39.27 0.45 5.87
N LYS A 181 39.25 -0.31 4.77
CA LYS A 181 40.40 -1.13 4.33
C LYS A 181 41.63 -0.30 4.03
N GLU A 182 41.48 0.82 3.32
CA GLU A 182 42.58 1.74 3.03
C GLU A 182 43.21 2.33 4.30
N THR A 183 42.39 2.56 5.34
CA THR A 183 42.87 3.08 6.63
C THR A 183 43.60 2.01 7.44
N GLU A 184 43.17 0.75 7.36
CA GLU A 184 43.82 -0.39 8.02
C GLU A 184 45.15 -0.78 7.36
N GLU A 185 45.26 -0.70 6.03
CA GLU A 185 46.51 -0.98 5.30
C GLU A 185 47.58 0.11 5.48
N SER A 186 47.20 1.31 5.94
CA SER A 186 48.11 2.44 6.18
C SER A 186 48.72 2.50 7.59
N LYS A 187 48.38 1.57 8.49
CA LYS A 187 48.86 1.49 9.88
C LYS A 187 49.86 0.35 10.07
#